data_AF-A0A1V5R9F9-F1
#
_entry.id   AF-A0A1V5R9F9-F1
#
_cell.length_a   1.000
_cell.length_b   1.000
_cell.length_c   1.000
_cell.angle_alpha   90.00
_cell.angle_beta   90.00
_cell.angle_gamma   90.00
#
_symmetry.space_group_name_H-M   'P 1'
#
loop_
_entity.id
_entity.type
_entity.pdbx_description
1 polymer ?
#
loop_
_entity_poly.entity_id
_entity_poly.type
_entity_poly.pdbx_seq_one_letter_code
_entity_poly.pdbx_strand_id
1 'polypeptide(L)'
;MRPYLPDVGAGRLPFIAAKGYLVDRNTERVGRTARAFVERLEPNAIVFTDWYWLYPYYYAAHIELGRTGMQFIETYPRSDRSGLASSTVQFVRANYRGRPIYFSQRVREIEGAGFVYRDVSAGTGPLYKLEYPH
;
A
#
# COMPACT_ATOMS: atom_id res chain seq x y z
N MET A 1 7.36 -12.33 31.19
CA MET A 1 7.89 -11.31 30.25
C MET A 1 7.15 -10.01 30.52
N ARG A 2 7.78 -8.98 31.10
CA ARG A 2 7.14 -7.67 31.31
C ARG A 2 7.21 -6.88 29.99
N PRO A 3 6.12 -6.27 29.50
CA PRO A 3 6.20 -5.40 28.34
C PRO A 3 7.12 -4.23 28.66
N TYR A 4 8.04 -3.91 27.74
CA TYR A 4 9.00 -2.82 27.84
C TYR A 4 8.30 -1.47 27.57
N LEU A 5 7.34 -1.14 28.44
CA LEU A 5 6.50 0.06 28.41
C LEU A 5 7.27 1.40 28.33
N PRO A 6 8.47 1.56 28.91
CA PRO A 6 9.20 2.83 28.84
C PRO A 6 9.61 3.23 27.42
N ASP A 7 9.99 2.28 26.57
CA ASP A 7 10.39 2.58 25.19
C ASP A 7 9.18 2.89 24.30
N VAL A 8 8.04 2.19 24.53
CA VAL A 8 6.76 2.55 23.90
C VAL A 8 6.37 3.98 24.28
N GLY A 9 6.48 4.34 25.56
CA GLY A 9 6.21 5.70 26.04
C GLY A 9 7.16 6.77 25.47
N ALA A 10 8.37 6.37 25.06
CA ALA A 10 9.36 7.24 24.43
C ALA A 10 9.31 7.24 22.89
N GLY A 11 8.34 6.54 22.28
CA GLY A 11 8.22 6.42 20.81
C GLY A 11 9.32 5.58 20.15
N ARG A 12 10.06 4.78 20.92
CA ARG A 12 11.09 3.87 20.42
C ARG A 12 10.51 2.47 20.28
N LEU A 13 10.85 1.77 19.21
CA LEU A 13 10.45 0.37 18.99
C LEU A 13 11.24 -0.54 19.96
N PRO A 14 10.62 -1.10 21.02
CA PRO A 14 11.31 -1.93 22.01
C PRO A 14 11.67 -3.34 21.51
N PHE A 15 11.29 -3.64 20.27
CA PHE A 15 11.31 -4.98 19.71
C PHE A 15 12.53 -5.23 18.83
N ILE A 16 13.21 -4.17 18.38
CA ILE A 16 14.40 -4.29 17.54
C ILE A 16 15.52 -4.86 18.42
N ALA A 17 16.04 -6.04 18.05
CA ALA A 17 17.11 -6.77 18.73
C ALA A 17 16.79 -7.36 20.13
N ALA A 18 15.54 -7.34 20.59
CA ALA A 18 15.16 -8.00 21.83
C ALA A 18 15.18 -9.54 21.68
N LYS A 19 15.86 -10.24 22.60
CA LYS A 19 15.94 -11.71 22.62
C LYS A 19 14.53 -12.30 22.75
N GLY A 20 13.99 -12.87 21.68
CA GLY A 20 12.62 -13.41 21.59
C GLY A 20 11.67 -12.64 20.65
N TYR A 21 12.11 -11.52 20.06
CA TYR A 21 11.38 -10.83 18.99
C TYR A 21 12.04 -11.09 17.64
N LEU A 22 11.25 -11.61 16.69
CA LEU A 22 11.67 -11.93 15.33
C LEU A 22 11.65 -10.67 14.46
N VAL A 23 12.47 -9.67 14.77
CA VAL A 23 12.93 -8.76 13.70
C VAL A 23 14.10 -9.49 13.05
N ASP A 24 13.77 -10.35 12.09
CA ASP A 24 14.78 -11.00 11.26
C ASP A 24 15.17 -10.08 10.10
N ARG A 25 16.18 -10.47 9.31
CA ARG A 25 16.56 -9.74 8.09
C ARG A 25 15.41 -9.58 7.09
N ASN A 26 14.35 -10.39 7.22
CA ASN A 26 13.17 -10.32 6.37
C ASN A 26 12.31 -9.11 6.75
N THR A 27 12.08 -8.88 8.04
CA THR A 27 11.33 -7.70 8.55
C THR A 27 12.00 -6.38 8.16
N GLU A 28 13.33 -6.27 8.33
CA GLU A 28 14.07 -5.08 7.90
C GLU A 28 14.02 -4.84 6.39
N ARG A 29 14.03 -5.92 5.59
CA ARG A 29 13.88 -5.83 4.15
C ARG A 29 12.50 -5.33 3.77
N VAL A 30 11.44 -5.88 4.38
CA VAL A 30 10.05 -5.45 4.13
C VAL A 30 9.87 -3.97 4.44
N GLY A 31 10.36 -3.49 5.58
CA GLY A 31 10.28 -2.07 5.95
C GLY A 31 10.97 -1.17 4.93
N ARG A 32 12.22 -1.48 4.56
CA ARG A 32 12.95 -0.70 3.54
C ARG A 32 12.27 -0.71 2.18
N THR A 33 11.74 -1.85 1.73
CA THR A 33 11.02 -1.96 0.47
C THR A 33 9.73 -1.15 0.51
N ALA A 34 8.97 -1.22 1.61
CA ALA A 34 7.72 -0.49 1.77
C ALA A 34 7.95 1.02 1.77
N ARG A 35 8.95 1.49 2.50
CA ARG A 35 9.35 2.91 2.51
C ARG A 35 9.76 3.40 1.13
N ALA A 36 10.66 2.68 0.45
CA ALA A 36 11.11 3.05 -0.89
C ALA A 36 9.97 3.05 -1.92
N PHE A 37 8.97 2.17 -1.75
CA PHE A 37 7.75 2.21 -2.54
C PHE A 37 6.93 3.47 -2.29
N VAL A 38 6.62 3.78 -1.03
CA VAL A 38 5.80 4.94 -0.67
C VAL A 38 6.45 6.27 -1.04
N GLU A 39 7.78 6.40 -0.89
CA GLU A 39 8.51 7.64 -1.23
C GLU A 39 8.30 8.08 -2.68
N ARG A 40 8.11 7.12 -3.60
CA ARG A 40 7.93 7.35 -5.04
C ARG A 40 6.50 7.70 -5.46
N LEU A 41 5.53 7.48 -4.58
CA LEU A 41 4.14 7.76 -4.88
C LEU A 41 3.84 9.25 -4.77
N GLU A 42 2.95 9.72 -5.63
CA GLU A 42 2.41 11.07 -5.56
C GLU A 42 1.66 11.30 -4.22
N PRO A 43 1.63 12.54 -3.68
CA PRO A 43 0.90 12.85 -2.47
C PRO A 43 -0.58 12.46 -2.55
N ASN A 44 -1.15 12.02 -1.43
CA ASN A 44 -2.56 11.63 -1.30
C ASN A 44 -3.00 10.49 -2.23
N ALA A 45 -2.07 9.71 -2.78
CA ALA A 45 -2.40 8.59 -3.67
C ALA A 45 -3.29 7.53 -2.99
N ILE A 46 -4.10 6.88 -3.82
CA ILE A 46 -4.81 5.63 -3.51
C ILE A 46 -4.07 4.50 -4.21
N VAL A 47 -3.72 3.46 -3.47
CA VAL A 47 -3.01 2.30 -4.03
C VAL A 47 -3.81 1.04 -3.76
N PHE A 48 -4.21 0.36 -4.83
CA PHE A 48 -4.74 -0.98 -4.78
C PHE A 48 -3.57 -1.97 -4.79
N THR A 49 -3.47 -2.77 -3.73
CA THR A 49 -2.35 -3.69 -3.51
C THR A 49 -2.85 -5.06 -3.03
N ASP A 50 -1.94 -5.97 -2.74
CA ASP A 50 -2.25 -7.26 -2.12
C ASP A 50 -2.18 -7.19 -0.58
N TRP A 51 -2.62 -8.25 0.07
CA TRP A 51 -2.66 -8.33 1.53
C TRP A 51 -1.27 -8.28 2.18
N TYR A 52 -0.23 -8.77 1.49
CA TYR A 52 1.12 -8.82 2.01
C TYR A 52 1.71 -7.42 2.21
N TRP A 53 1.43 -6.49 1.28
CA TRP A 53 1.97 -5.14 1.33
C TRP A 53 1.07 -4.09 2.01
N LEU A 54 -0.20 -4.41 2.26
CA LEU A 54 -1.19 -3.48 2.80
C LEU A 54 -0.69 -2.74 4.06
N TYR A 55 -0.35 -3.49 5.12
CA TYR A 55 0.10 -2.90 6.38
C TYR A 55 1.51 -2.32 6.35
N PRO A 56 2.51 -2.96 5.70
CA PRO A 56 3.81 -2.33 5.47
C PRO A 56 3.70 -0.94 4.82
N TYR A 57 2.84 -0.78 3.81
CA TYR A 57 2.66 0.52 3.17
C TYR A 57 1.95 1.53 4.08
N TYR A 58 0.92 1.13 4.83
CA TYR A 58 0.30 2.01 5.82
C TYR A 58 1.30 2.49 6.88
N TYR A 59 2.11 1.58 7.42
CA TYR A 59 3.11 1.93 8.41
C TYR A 59 4.16 2.90 7.84
N ALA A 60 4.74 2.59 6.68
CA ALA A 60 5.71 3.45 6.04
C ALA A 60 5.12 4.84 5.71
N ALA A 61 3.90 4.89 5.17
CA ALA A 61 3.26 6.15 4.80
C ALA A 61 2.87 6.98 6.02
N HIS A 62 2.10 6.42 6.94
CA HIS A 62 1.45 7.19 8.01
C HIS A 62 2.36 7.40 9.21
N ILE A 63 3.18 6.40 9.57
CA ILE A 63 4.02 6.44 10.76
C ILE A 63 5.41 6.96 10.43
N GLU A 64 6.08 6.42 9.41
CA GLU A 64 7.48 6.81 9.12
C GLU A 64 7.61 8.10 8.32
N LEU A 65 6.68 8.36 7.38
CA LEU A 65 6.75 9.49 6.44
C LEU A 65 5.71 10.58 6.71
N GLY A 66 4.79 10.38 7.65
CA GLY A 66 3.74 11.35 7.99
C GLY A 66 2.74 11.66 6.87
N ARG A 67 2.67 10.83 5.82
CA ARG A 67 1.79 10.97 4.64
C ARG A 67 0.41 10.37 4.91
N THR A 68 -0.32 10.92 5.88
CA THR A 68 -1.60 10.38 6.38
C THR A 68 -2.76 10.46 5.38
N GLY A 69 -2.65 11.27 4.33
CA GLY A 69 -3.65 11.36 3.25
C GLY A 69 -3.61 10.21 2.23
N MET A 70 -2.61 9.32 2.30
CA MET A 70 -2.51 8.16 1.42
C MET A 70 -3.42 7.02 1.87
N GLN A 71 -3.96 6.27 0.92
CA GLN A 71 -4.79 5.09 1.19
C GLN A 71 -4.25 3.86 0.48
N PHE A 72 -4.26 2.73 1.17
CA PHE A 72 -3.90 1.44 0.62
C PHE A 72 -5.10 0.51 0.78
N ILE A 73 -5.52 -0.12 -0.32
CA ILE A 73 -6.75 -0.92 -0.37
C ILE A 73 -6.37 -2.28 -0.94
N GLU A 74 -6.85 -3.35 -0.31
CA GLU A 74 -6.71 -4.69 -0.87
C GLU A 74 -7.51 -4.82 -2.17
N THR A 75 -6.85 -5.26 -3.24
CA THR A 75 -7.46 -5.36 -4.57
C THR A 75 -8.57 -6.40 -4.59
N TYR A 76 -8.35 -7.55 -3.96
CA TYR A 76 -9.30 -8.66 -3.92
C TYR A 76 -9.55 -9.11 -2.47
N PRO A 77 -10.44 -8.42 -1.72
CA PRO A 77 -10.68 -8.72 -0.31
C PRO A 77 -11.46 -10.02 -0.08
N ARG A 78 -11.89 -10.70 -1.14
CA ARG A 78 -12.65 -11.95 -1.08
C ARG A 78 -11.88 -13.06 -1.78
N SER A 79 -11.57 -14.12 -1.04
CA SER A 79 -10.94 -15.32 -1.58
C SER A 79 -11.94 -16.27 -2.27
N ASP A 80 -13.24 -16.11 -2.02
CA ASP A 80 -14.31 -17.01 -2.48
C ASP A 80 -14.99 -16.56 -3.78
N ARG A 81 -14.67 -15.35 -4.27
CA ARG A 81 -15.22 -14.80 -5.51
C ARG A 81 -14.11 -14.16 -6.31
N SER A 82 -14.05 -14.52 -7.59
CA SER A 82 -13.16 -13.88 -8.53
C SER A 82 -13.65 -12.48 -8.91
N GLY A 83 -12.70 -11.63 -9.26
CA GLY A 83 -12.97 -10.31 -9.82
C GLY A 83 -13.15 -9.19 -8.80
N LEU A 84 -13.18 -7.97 -9.32
CA LEU A 84 -13.29 -6.75 -8.54
C LEU A 84 -14.75 -6.41 -8.27
N ALA A 85 -15.09 -6.08 -7.03
CA ALA A 85 -16.45 -5.65 -6.69
C ALA A 85 -16.83 -4.38 -7.47
N SER A 86 -18.09 -4.29 -7.94
CA SER A 86 -18.60 -3.12 -8.67
C SER A 86 -18.51 -1.83 -7.85
N SER A 87 -18.65 -1.92 -6.53
CA SER A 87 -18.46 -0.79 -5.61
C SER A 87 -17.03 -0.24 -5.64
N THR A 88 -16.02 -1.08 -5.86
CA THR A 88 -14.64 -0.63 -6.01
C THR A 88 -14.44 0.14 -7.31
N VAL A 89 -15.06 -0.31 -8.41
CA VAL A 89 -15.03 0.43 -9.68
C VAL A 89 -15.71 1.80 -9.54
N GLN A 90 -16.85 1.87 -8.84
CA GLN A 90 -17.53 3.13 -8.55
C GLN A 90 -16.66 4.05 -7.68
N PHE A 91 -16.01 3.50 -6.66
CA PHE A 91 -15.07 4.23 -5.82
C PHE A 91 -13.90 4.82 -6.63
N VAL A 92 -13.32 4.04 -7.55
CA VAL A 92 -12.26 4.53 -8.45
C VAL A 92 -12.76 5.69 -9.30
N ARG A 93 -13.95 5.56 -9.93
CA ARG A 93 -14.55 6.64 -10.73
C ARG A 93 -14.77 7.93 -9.94
N ALA A 94 -15.24 7.81 -8.71
CA ALA A 94 -15.51 8.96 -7.85
C ALA A 94 -14.22 9.70 -7.41
N ASN A 95 -13.10 8.99 -7.28
CA ASN A 95 -11.87 9.56 -6.71
C ASN A 95 -10.80 9.92 -7.76
N TYR A 96 -10.82 9.30 -8.94
CA TYR A 96 -9.74 9.39 -9.93
C TYR A 96 -9.37 10.83 -10.32
N ARG A 97 -10.35 11.74 -10.43
CA ARG A 97 -10.09 13.15 -10.79
C ARG A 97 -9.36 13.94 -9.70
N GLY A 98 -9.57 13.58 -8.44
CA GLY A 98 -9.02 14.32 -7.29
C GLY A 98 -7.73 13.72 -6.73
N ARG A 99 -7.43 12.47 -7.07
CA ARG A 99 -6.34 11.72 -6.43
C ARG A 99 -5.67 10.77 -7.42
N PRO A 100 -4.32 10.69 -7.42
CA PRO A 100 -3.60 9.65 -8.15
C PRO A 100 -4.04 8.26 -7.67
N ILE A 101 -4.38 7.36 -8.59
CA ILE A 101 -4.76 5.98 -8.29
C ILE A 101 -3.73 5.05 -8.93
N TYR A 102 -3.22 4.11 -8.14
CA TYR A 102 -2.29 3.08 -8.61
C TYR A 102 -2.80 1.68 -8.30
N PHE A 103 -2.36 0.71 -9.09
CA PHE A 103 -2.58 -0.71 -8.87
C PHE A 103 -1.26 -1.48 -8.93
N SER A 104 -1.07 -2.46 -8.05
CA SER A 104 0.08 -3.38 -8.12
C SER A 104 -0.09 -4.45 -9.20
N GLN A 105 -1.28 -4.58 -9.79
CA GLN A 105 -1.59 -5.50 -10.88
C GLN A 105 -2.72 -4.96 -11.73
N ARG A 106 -2.76 -5.32 -13.02
CA ARG A 106 -3.87 -4.92 -13.89
C ARG A 106 -5.15 -5.68 -13.52
N VAL A 107 -6.25 -4.95 -13.45
CA VAL A 107 -7.58 -5.46 -13.12
C VAL A 107 -8.52 -5.20 -14.30
N ARG A 108 -9.11 -6.27 -14.85
CA ARG A 108 -9.90 -6.24 -16.08
C ARG A 108 -11.16 -5.38 -15.95
N GLU A 109 -11.76 -5.35 -14.78
CA GLU A 109 -12.97 -4.57 -14.48
C GLU A 109 -12.71 -3.07 -14.53
N ILE A 110 -11.48 -2.64 -14.24
CA ILE A 110 -11.06 -1.25 -14.33
C ILE A 110 -10.81 -0.86 -15.79
N GLU A 111 -10.18 -1.73 -16.59
CA GLU A 111 -10.05 -1.56 -18.04
C GLU A 111 -11.43 -1.52 -18.72
N GLY A 112 -12.31 -2.46 -18.37
CA GLY A 112 -13.69 -2.52 -18.84
C GLY A 112 -14.53 -1.31 -18.40
N ALA A 113 -14.11 -0.60 -17.34
CA ALA A 113 -14.72 0.65 -16.92
C ALA A 113 -14.23 1.88 -17.71
N GLY A 114 -13.32 1.69 -18.67
CA GLY A 114 -12.78 2.72 -19.56
C GLY A 114 -11.44 3.29 -19.13
N PHE A 115 -10.81 2.81 -18.06
CA PHE A 115 -9.50 3.30 -17.63
C PHE A 115 -8.35 2.61 -18.37
N VAL A 116 -7.22 3.30 -18.45
CA VAL A 116 -5.97 2.79 -19.01
C VAL A 116 -4.91 2.72 -17.91
N TYR A 117 -4.06 1.70 -17.96
CA TYR A 117 -2.92 1.56 -17.07
C TYR A 117 -1.66 2.09 -17.75
N ARG A 118 -1.04 3.12 -17.16
CA ARG A 118 0.33 3.51 -17.48
C ARG A 118 1.31 2.75 -16.58
N ASP A 119 2.21 1.99 -17.18
CA ASP A 119 3.27 1.31 -16.45
C ASP A 119 4.25 2.33 -15.84
N VAL A 120 4.39 2.28 -14.53
CA VAL A 120 5.32 3.09 -13.74
C VAL A 120 6.15 2.20 -12.81
N SER A 121 6.27 0.92 -13.16
CA SER A 121 7.03 -0.06 -12.41
C SER A 121 8.48 0.38 -12.31
N ALA A 122 9.00 0.41 -11.08
CA ALA A 122 10.39 0.70 -10.82
C ALA A 122 10.86 -0.12 -9.62
N GLY A 123 11.94 -0.88 -9.77
CA GLY A 123 12.56 -1.65 -8.69
C GLY A 123 11.66 -2.70 -8.02
N THR A 124 10.83 -2.27 -7.06
CA THR A 124 10.12 -3.08 -6.05
C THR A 124 8.90 -3.86 -6.55
N GLY A 125 8.78 -4.11 -7.86
CA GLY A 125 7.68 -4.85 -8.46
C GLY A 125 6.76 -4.00 -9.35
N PRO A 126 5.69 -4.64 -9.87
CA PRO A 126 4.75 -4.00 -10.79
C PRO A 126 3.99 -2.86 -10.12
N LEU A 127 3.86 -1.75 -10.84
CA LEU A 127 3.06 -0.61 -10.43
C LEU A 127 2.47 0.07 -11.66
N TYR A 128 1.16 0.27 -11.66
CA TYR A 128 0.44 0.87 -12.76
C TYR A 128 -0.30 2.10 -12.26
N LYS A 129 -0.02 3.26 -12.84
CA LYS A 129 -0.80 4.48 -12.61
C LYS A 129 -2.04 4.42 -13.48
N LEU A 130 -3.19 4.72 -12.90
CA LEU A 130 -4.43 4.81 -13.65
C LEU A 130 -4.46 6.11 -14.45
N GLU A 131 -4.95 6.03 -15.69
CA GLU A 131 -5.24 7.15 -16.57
C GLU A 131 -6.66 6.97 -17.15
N TYR A 132 -7.31 8.07 -17.52
CA TYR A 132 -8.60 8.03 -18.22
C TYR A 132 -8.36 8.52 -19.65
N PRO A 133 -8.73 7.75 -20.69
CA PRO A 133 -8.63 8.21 -22.06
C PRO A 133 -9.55 9.43 -22.20
N HIS A 134 -8.99 10.51 -22.72
CA HIS A 134 -9.70 11.76 -23.01
C HIS A 134 -10.91 11.53 -23.92
#